data_AF-A0A955N563-F1
#
_entry.id   AF-A0A955N563-F1
#
_cell.length_a   1.000
_cell.length_b   1.000
_cell.length_c   1.000
_cell.angle_alpha   90.00
_cell.angle_beta   90.00
_cell.angle_gamma   90.00
#
_symmetry.space_group_name_H-M   'P 1'
#
loop_
_entity.id
_entity.type
_entity.pdbx_description
1 polymer ?
#
loop_
_entity_poly.entity_id
_entity_poly.type
_entity_poly.pdbx_seq_one_letter_code
_entity_poly.pdbx_strand_id
1 'polypeptide(L)' 'MGSKLYVGGLPYSATQAELTDLFSAHGTVESANVISDKFTG' A
#
# COMPACT_ATOMS: atom_id res chain seq x y z
N MET A 1 16.90 -10.27 2.39
CA MET A 1 16.79 -9.01 1.62
C MET A 1 15.33 -8.70 1.44
N GLY A 2 14.75 -7.78 2.22
CA GLY A 2 13.36 -7.39 2.09
C GLY A 2 13.21 -6.29 1.04
N SER A 3 12.48 -6.56 -0.04
CA SER A 3 12.17 -5.57 -1.07
C SER A 3 11.05 -4.66 -0.57
N LYS A 4 11.40 -3.49 -0.02
CA LYS A 4 10.41 -2.45 0.30
C LYS A 4 10.07 -1.68 -0.98
N LEU A 5 8.82 -1.80 -1.42
CA LEU A 5 8.28 -1.03 -2.54
C LEU A 5 7.54 0.20 -2.00
N TYR A 6 7.91 1.38 -2.46
CA TYR A 6 7.17 2.62 -2.19
C TYR A 6 6.23 2.89 -3.36
N VAL A 7 4.94 3.00 -3.06
CA VAL A 7 3.91 3.28 -4.07
C VAL A 7 3.37 4.69 -3.80
N GLY A 8 3.71 5.63 -4.68
CA GLY A 8 3.23 7.00 -4.65
C GLY A 8 2.07 7.22 -5.62
N GLY A 9 1.29 8.29 -5.41
CA GLY A 9 0.16 8.63 -6.29
C GLY A 9 -1.12 7.83 -6.04
N LEU A 10 -1.19 7.12 -4.92
CA LEU A 10 -2.40 6.42 -4.52
C LEU A 10 -3.49 7.42 -4.10
N PRO A 11 -4.76 7.18 -4.47
CA PRO A 11 -5.87 8.00 -4.03
C PRO A 11 -6.02 7.91 -2.50
N TYR A 12 -6.53 8.97 -1.86
CA TYR A 12 -6.75 9.00 -0.40
C TYR A 12 -7.71 7.91 0.11
N SER A 13 -8.57 7.39 -0.77
CA SER A 13 -9.45 6.26 -0.47
C SER A 13 -8.75 4.91 -0.52
N ALA A 14 -7.52 4.84 -1.05
CA ALA A 14 -6.81 3.57 -1.22
C ALA A 14 -6.55 2.94 0.14
N THR A 15 -7.05 1.73 0.33
CA THR A 15 -6.87 1.00 1.57
C THR A 15 -5.72 0.00 1.48
N GLN A 16 -5.20 -0.37 2.64
CA GLN A 16 -4.16 -1.39 2.75
C GLN A 16 -4.64 -2.74 2.20
N ALA A 17 -5.93 -3.05 2.34
CA ALA A 17 -6.56 -4.23 1.79
C ALA A 17 -6.55 -4.21 0.26
N GLU A 18 -6.95 -3.11 -0.38
CA GLU A 18 -6.94 -2.99 -1.84
C GLU A 18 -5.53 -3.12 -2.43
N LEU A 19 -4.52 -2.51 -1.79
CA LEU A 19 -3.13 -2.69 -2.24
C LEU A 19 -2.70 -4.14 -2.10
N THR A 20 -2.99 -4.76 -0.96
CA THR A 20 -2.62 -6.15 -0.72
C THR A 20 -3.27 -7.08 -1.74
N ASP A 21 -4.53 -6.83 -2.08
CA ASP A 21 -5.29 -7.61 -3.06
C ASP A 21 -4.72 -7.43 -4.48
N LEU A 22 -4.50 -6.17 -4.90
CA LEU A 22 -3.89 -5.84 -6.19
C LEU A 22 -2.50 -6.45 -6.35
N PHE A 23 -1.65 -6.34 -5.32
CA PHE A 23 -0.29 -6.87 -5.38
C PHE A 23 -0.24 -8.39 -5.13
N SER A 24 -1.25 -8.99 -4.49
CA SER A 24 -1.35 -10.46 -4.30
C SER A 24 -1.42 -11.21 -5.62
N ALA A 25 -2.00 -10.61 -6.66
CA ALA A 25 -2.00 -11.19 -8.00
C ALA A 25 -0.59 -11.28 -8.62
N HIS A 26 0.34 -10.44 -8.17
CA HIS A 26 1.70 -10.35 -8.69
C HIS A 26 2.76 -10.98 -7.77
N GLY A 27 2.47 -11.18 -6.48
CA GLY A 27 3.36 -11.82 -5.53
C GLY A 27 2.88 -11.72 -4.08
N THR A 28 3.64 -12.33 -3.17
CA THR A 28 3.29 -12.32 -1.74
C THR A 28 3.58 -10.96 -1.12
N VAL A 29 2.55 -10.32 -0.57
CA VAL A 29 2.66 -9.06 0.17
C VAL A 29 2.88 -9.37 1.65
N GLU A 30 4.10 -9.16 2.16
CA GLU A 30 4.40 -9.39 3.60
C GLU A 30 3.86 -8.27 4.50
N SER A 31 3.84 -7.04 3.99
CA SER A 31 3.32 -5.87 4.71
C SER A 31 3.02 -4.76 3.71
N ALA A 32 1.75 -4.42 3.57
CA ALA A 32 1.33 -3.16 2.96
C ALA A 32 1.18 -2.13 4.08
N ASN A 33 1.65 -0.90 3.88
CA ASN A 33 1.40 0.18 4.83
C ASN A 33 0.99 1.43 4.05
N VAL A 34 -0.26 1.85 4.24
CA VAL A 34 -0.80 3.02 3.55
C VAL A 34 -0.49 4.22 4.42
N ILE A 35 0.50 5.01 3.98
CA ILE A 35 0.83 6.27 4.62
C ILE A 35 -0.14 7.32 4.08
N SER A 36 -1.37 7.29 4.58
CA SER A 36 -2.32 8.38 4.47
C SER A 36 -2.00 9.40 5.57
N ASP A 37 -0.88 10.13 5.44
CA ASP A 37 -0.45 11.09 6.47
C ASP A 37 -1.19 12.43 6.32
N LYS A 38 -1.72 12.86 7.47
CA LYS A 38 -1.69 14.24 8.00
C LYS A 38 -2.66 15.33 7.55
N PHE A 39 -3.52 15.16 6.55
CA PHE A 39 -4.39 16.29 6.14
C PHE A 39 -5.81 16.30 6.71
N THR A 40 -6.26 15.22 7.37
CA THR A 40 -7.58 15.26 8.04
C THR A 40 -7.52 15.78 9.49
N GLY A 41 -6.32 15.94 10.07
CA GLY A 41 -6.18 16.35 11.48
C GLY A 41 -6.61 15.26 12.47
#